data_AF-A0A938W2E9-F1
#
_entry.id   AF-A0A938W2E9-F1
#
_cell.length_a   1.000
_cell.length_b   1.000
_cell.length_c   1.000
_cell.angle_alpha   90.00
_cell.angle_beta   90.00
_cell.angle_gamma   90.00
#
_symmetry.space_group_name_H-M   'P 1'
#
loop_
_entity.id
_entity.type
_entity.pdbx_description
1 polymer ?
#
loop_
_entity_poly.entity_id
_entity_poly.type
_entity_poly.pdbx_seq_one_letter_code
_entity_poly.pdbx_strand_id
1 'polypeptide(L)'
;MSDYDLRSLALPKLTGVALRAFAASLGNPLGRAILLPSLLKQGGFDRFRALRLDEPPIFYPHTPGIAAGGPLPLAGLEAALGPRAPAGPFKTARDYAQAYRRGVTTPEEVARRLNEAIRASDASDPPLAAFIVTNPEDVLAQARAATGRIAAGQALSILDGVPVAVKDEIDQTPFPTTVGTVFLGRQPAAQDATVVARLRAAGAVVVGKANMHEIGV
;
A
#
# COMPACT_ATOMS: atom_id res chain seq x y z
N MET A 1 38.59 7.37 -2.46
CA MET A 1 37.23 7.96 -2.43
C MET A 1 36.37 7.15 -3.38
N SER A 2 35.20 6.68 -2.95
CA SER A 2 34.28 6.00 -3.86
C SER A 2 33.69 7.07 -4.78
N ASP A 3 34.05 7.04 -6.07
CA ASP A 3 33.43 7.92 -7.05
C ASP A 3 31.94 7.55 -7.17
N TYR A 4 31.09 8.55 -7.00
CA TYR A 4 29.65 8.40 -7.06
C TYR A 4 29.21 8.31 -8.53
N ASP A 5 29.20 7.08 -9.07
CA ASP A 5 28.91 6.81 -10.49
C ASP A 5 27.40 6.80 -10.79
N LEU A 6 26.81 7.98 -10.98
CA LEU A 6 25.40 8.17 -11.38
C LEU A 6 25.17 7.99 -12.90
N ARG A 7 25.86 7.05 -13.55
CA ARG A 7 25.62 6.81 -14.98
C ARG A 7 24.19 6.33 -15.23
N SER A 8 23.44 7.12 -16.02
CA SER A 8 22.12 6.73 -16.50
C SER A 8 22.18 5.40 -17.26
N LEU A 9 21.22 4.51 -16.97
CA LEU A 9 21.03 3.30 -17.77
C LEU A 9 20.52 3.69 -19.16
N ALA A 10 21.19 3.19 -20.20
CA ALA A 10 20.86 3.47 -21.59
C ALA A 10 19.82 2.46 -22.11
N LEU A 11 18.64 2.42 -21.50
CA LEU A 11 17.54 1.51 -21.85
C LEU A 11 16.49 2.19 -22.75
N PRO A 12 15.83 1.44 -23.65
CA PRO A 12 14.81 2.00 -24.53
C PRO A 12 13.58 2.44 -23.74
N LYS A 13 13.02 3.60 -24.11
CA LYS A 13 11.76 4.13 -23.56
C LYS A 13 10.66 3.90 -24.59
N LEU A 14 9.83 2.88 -24.38
CA LEU A 14 8.81 2.45 -25.34
C LEU A 14 7.43 2.49 -24.71
N THR A 15 6.42 2.85 -25.50
CA THR A 15 5.00 2.83 -25.11
C THR A 15 4.14 2.28 -26.25
N GLY A 16 2.87 1.95 -25.95
CA GLY A 16 1.90 1.54 -26.95
C GLY A 16 2.34 0.33 -27.81
N VAL A 17 2.20 0.46 -29.13
CA VAL A 17 2.53 -0.62 -30.09
C VAL A 17 4.01 -0.99 -30.06
N ALA A 18 4.89 -0.01 -29.92
CA ALA A 18 6.34 -0.25 -29.89
C ALA A 18 6.74 -1.10 -28.66
N LEU A 19 6.16 -0.80 -27.50
CA LEU A 19 6.37 -1.60 -26.29
C LEU A 19 5.84 -3.04 -26.46
N ARG A 20 4.65 -3.20 -27.04
CA ARG A 20 4.05 -4.52 -27.28
C ARG A 20 4.91 -5.38 -28.22
N ALA A 21 5.39 -4.81 -29.32
CA ALA A 21 6.26 -5.51 -30.27
C ALA A 21 7.60 -5.90 -29.62
N PHE A 22 8.19 -5.00 -28.83
CA PHE A 22 9.41 -5.26 -28.08
C PHE A 22 9.24 -6.38 -27.05
N ALA A 23 8.17 -6.34 -26.25
CA ALA A 23 7.86 -7.37 -25.27
C ALA A 23 7.61 -8.74 -25.94
N ALA A 24 6.85 -8.78 -27.04
CA ALA A 24 6.63 -10.00 -27.81
C ALA A 24 7.94 -10.59 -28.36
N SER A 25 8.86 -9.73 -28.81
CA SER A 25 10.19 -10.14 -29.29
C SER A 25 11.03 -10.76 -28.17
N LEU A 26 10.97 -10.20 -26.95
CA LEU A 26 11.64 -10.78 -25.77
C LEU A 26 11.00 -12.08 -25.28
N GLY A 27 9.72 -12.29 -25.55
CA GLY A 27 9.01 -13.54 -25.26
C GLY A 27 9.37 -14.69 -26.21
N ASN A 28 9.88 -14.38 -27.41
CA ASN A 28 10.32 -15.38 -28.39
C ASN A 28 11.79 -15.80 -28.12
N PRO A 29 12.14 -17.11 -28.17
CA PRO A 29 13.51 -17.56 -27.93
C PRO A 29 14.59 -16.90 -28.81
N LEU A 30 14.32 -16.70 -30.10
CA LEU A 30 15.26 -16.09 -31.03
C LEU A 30 15.41 -14.58 -30.76
N GLY A 31 14.30 -13.88 -30.58
CA GLY A 31 14.32 -12.45 -30.24
C GLY A 31 15.01 -12.20 -28.89
N ARG A 32 14.74 -13.04 -27.89
CA ARG A 32 15.41 -13.01 -26.59
C ARG A 32 16.92 -13.22 -26.71
N ALA A 33 17.36 -14.20 -27.50
CA ALA A 33 18.78 -14.47 -27.69
C ALA A 33 19.53 -13.28 -28.31
N ILE A 34 18.88 -12.52 -29.19
CA ILE A 34 19.45 -11.32 -29.84
C ILE A 34 19.42 -10.11 -28.90
N LEU A 35 18.28 -9.85 -28.26
CA LEU A 35 18.05 -8.59 -27.53
C LEU A 35 18.61 -8.61 -26.09
N LEU A 36 18.46 -9.73 -25.37
CA LEU A 36 18.78 -9.80 -23.95
C LEU A 36 20.27 -9.51 -23.64
N PRO A 37 21.26 -10.00 -24.39
CA PRO A 37 22.67 -9.68 -24.10
C PRO A 37 22.95 -8.18 -24.14
N SER A 38 22.38 -7.47 -25.12
CA SER A 38 22.52 -6.02 -25.24
C SER A 38 21.84 -5.30 -24.07
N LEU A 39 20.63 -5.70 -23.70
CA LEU A 39 19.90 -5.11 -22.57
C LEU A 39 20.62 -5.32 -21.24
N LEU A 40 21.16 -6.51 -20.99
CA LEU A 40 21.95 -6.78 -19.79
C LEU A 40 23.22 -5.93 -19.74
N LYS A 41 23.91 -5.78 -20.88
CA LYS A 41 25.10 -4.92 -20.97
C LYS A 41 24.76 -3.44 -20.77
N GLN A 42 23.71 -2.93 -21.39
CA GLN A 42 23.24 -1.56 -21.22
C GLN A 42 22.70 -1.29 -19.81
N GLY A 43 22.17 -2.33 -19.16
CA GLY A 43 21.79 -2.34 -17.75
C GLY A 43 22.97 -2.46 -16.78
N GLY A 44 24.20 -2.60 -17.27
CA GLY A 44 25.41 -2.72 -16.45
C GLY A 44 25.62 -4.08 -15.78
N PHE A 45 24.86 -5.11 -16.16
CA PHE A 45 24.94 -6.44 -15.55
C PHE A 45 26.23 -7.21 -15.90
N ASP A 46 26.93 -6.79 -16.95
CA ASP A 46 28.25 -7.32 -17.30
C ASP A 46 29.29 -7.03 -16.21
N ARG A 47 29.17 -5.90 -15.51
CA ARG A 47 30.07 -5.54 -14.39
C ARG A 47 29.99 -6.56 -13.26
N PHE A 48 28.80 -7.05 -12.92
CA PHE A 48 28.64 -8.05 -11.87
C PHE A 48 29.37 -9.36 -12.16
N ARG A 49 29.54 -9.73 -13.43
CA ARG A 49 30.29 -10.94 -13.81
C ARG A 49 31.79 -10.79 -13.64
N ALA A 50 32.30 -9.57 -13.65
CA ALA A 50 33.71 -9.26 -13.47
C ALA A 50 34.08 -9.01 -12.00
N LEU A 51 33.11 -8.72 -11.14
CA LEU A 51 33.34 -8.50 -9.71
C LEU A 51 33.80 -9.79 -9.02
N ARG A 52 34.87 -9.67 -8.24
CA ARG A 52 35.30 -10.66 -7.25
C ARG A 52 35.00 -10.07 -5.89
N LEU A 53 34.14 -10.74 -5.13
CA LEU A 53 33.79 -10.37 -3.76
C LEU A 53 34.31 -11.49 -2.86
N ASP A 54 35.10 -11.12 -1.87
CA ASP A 54 35.65 -12.07 -0.89
C ASP A 54 34.69 -12.28 0.28
N GLU A 55 33.70 -11.38 0.43
CA GLU A 55 32.67 -11.45 1.43
C GLU A 55 31.66 -12.58 1.14
N PRO A 56 31.24 -13.35 2.17
CA PRO A 56 30.21 -14.36 2.02
C PRO A 56 28.85 -13.71 1.70
N PRO A 57 27.96 -14.43 0.99
CA PRO A 57 26.64 -13.90 0.65
C PRO A 57 25.78 -13.70 1.90
N ILE A 58 25.16 -12.53 2.00
CA ILE A 58 24.16 -12.20 3.01
C ILE A 58 22.77 -12.21 2.34
N PHE A 59 21.95 -13.20 2.67
CA PHE A 59 20.62 -13.38 2.06
C PHE A 59 19.52 -12.53 2.70
N TYR A 60 19.69 -12.18 3.97
CA TYR A 60 18.75 -11.36 4.73
C TYR A 60 19.52 -10.23 5.43
N PRO A 61 18.94 -9.02 5.55
CA PRO A 61 19.60 -7.93 6.25
C PRO A 61 20.02 -8.34 7.66
N HIS A 62 21.33 -8.27 7.96
CA HIS A 62 21.87 -8.51 9.29
C HIS A 62 21.99 -7.19 10.04
N THR A 63 21.23 -7.01 11.13
CA THR A 63 21.14 -5.76 11.89
C THR A 63 21.63 -5.96 13.34
N PRO A 64 22.95 -5.97 13.58
CA PRO A 64 23.48 -6.17 14.92
C PRO A 64 23.19 -4.95 15.81
N GLY A 65 22.78 -5.20 17.06
CA GLY A 65 22.66 -4.15 18.09
C GLY A 65 21.37 -3.32 18.07
N ILE A 66 20.43 -3.56 17.14
CA ILE A 66 19.09 -2.98 17.21
C ILE A 66 18.23 -3.93 18.05
N ALA A 67 17.99 -3.56 19.31
CA ALA A 67 17.03 -4.28 20.14
C ALA A 67 15.64 -4.16 19.51
N ALA A 68 14.94 -5.29 19.38
CA ALA A 68 13.53 -5.25 18.98
C ALA A 68 12.76 -4.45 20.03
N GLY A 69 12.18 -3.31 19.61
CA GLY A 69 11.26 -2.57 20.46
C GLY A 69 10.05 -3.43 20.81
N GLY A 70 9.57 -3.34 22.05
CA GLY A 70 8.31 -3.98 22.45
C GLY A 70 7.10 -3.41 21.69
N PRO A 71 5.95 -4.11 21.69
CA PRO A 71 4.74 -3.60 21.07
C PRO A 71 4.34 -2.26 21.71
N LEU A 72 4.05 -1.26 20.86
CA LEU A 72 3.52 0.03 21.32
C LEU A 72 2.07 -0.15 21.80
N PRO A 73 1.74 0.17 23.07
CA PRO A 73 0.37 0.13 23.53
C PRO A 73 -0.44 1.21 22.80
N LEU A 74 -1.55 0.81 22.18
CA LEU A 74 -2.47 1.76 21.54
C LEU A 74 -3.18 2.63 22.59
N ALA A 75 -3.42 2.07 23.78
CA ALA A 75 -3.87 2.82 24.94
C ALA A 75 -2.82 3.87 25.34
N GLY A 76 -3.21 5.14 25.37
CA GLY A 76 -2.30 6.24 25.71
C GLY A 76 -1.36 6.68 24.57
N LEU A 77 -1.43 6.08 23.38
CA LEU A 77 -0.61 6.47 22.23
C LEU A 77 -0.78 7.95 21.88
N GLU A 78 -2.00 8.49 21.96
CA GLU A 78 -2.24 9.91 21.68
C GLU A 78 -1.45 10.83 22.62
N ALA A 79 -1.39 10.49 23.91
CA ALA A 79 -0.63 11.25 24.90
C ALA A 79 0.88 11.13 24.65
N ALA A 80 1.36 9.94 24.27
CA ALA A 80 2.76 9.69 23.97
C ALA A 80 3.26 10.46 22.72
N LEU A 81 2.38 10.69 21.74
CA LEU A 81 2.72 11.40 20.50
C LEU A 81 2.88 12.92 20.68
N GLY A 82 2.74 13.46 21.90
CA GLY A 82 3.04 14.86 22.21
C GLY A 82 2.16 15.90 21.49
N PRO A 83 2.53 17.20 21.57
CA PRO A 83 1.75 18.28 20.98
C PRO A 83 1.67 18.17 19.45
N ARG A 84 0.55 18.66 18.91
CA ARG A 84 0.28 18.63 17.48
C ARG A 84 1.21 19.58 16.72
N ALA A 85 1.88 19.10 15.68
CA ALA A 85 2.57 19.94 14.70
C ALA A 85 1.56 20.80 13.88
N PRO A 86 1.98 21.96 13.34
CA PRO A 86 1.09 22.86 12.59
C PRO A 86 0.26 22.13 11.52
N ALA A 87 -1.01 22.52 11.39
CA ALA A 87 -1.92 21.88 10.45
C ALA A 87 -1.48 22.13 9.00
N GLY A 88 -1.11 21.06 8.29
CA GLY A 88 -0.99 21.07 6.83
C GLY A 88 -2.36 20.99 6.14
N PRO A 89 -2.40 20.93 4.79
CA PRO A 89 -3.65 20.90 4.03
C PRO A 89 -4.43 19.59 4.23
N PHE A 90 -3.77 18.52 4.68
CA PHE A 90 -4.38 17.21 4.88
C PHE A 90 -4.72 16.94 6.35
N LYS A 91 -5.81 16.21 6.56
CA LYS A 91 -6.22 15.74 7.89
C LYS A 91 -5.35 14.56 8.30
N THR A 92 -4.89 14.56 9.54
CA THR A 92 -4.18 13.44 10.18
C THR A 92 -5.16 12.47 10.83
N ALA A 93 -4.72 11.26 11.20
CA ALA A 93 -5.56 10.36 12.00
C ALA A 93 -6.02 10.99 13.33
N ARG A 94 -5.15 11.81 13.95
CA ARG A 94 -5.48 12.56 15.17
C ARG A 94 -6.59 13.59 14.93
N ASP A 95 -6.63 14.23 13.76
CA ASP A 95 -7.71 15.16 13.40
C ASP A 95 -9.08 14.48 13.41
N TYR A 96 -9.16 13.31 12.77
CA TYR A 96 -10.39 12.50 12.76
C TYR A 96 -10.79 12.10 14.18
N ALA A 97 -9.87 11.51 14.95
CA ALA A 97 -10.14 11.08 16.32
C ALA A 97 -10.64 12.22 17.23
N GLN A 98 -10.09 13.44 17.07
CA GLN A 98 -10.54 14.61 17.82
C GLN A 98 -11.90 15.12 17.35
N ALA A 99 -12.13 15.16 16.03
CA ALA A 99 -13.41 15.58 15.47
C ALA A 99 -14.55 14.64 15.90
N TYR A 100 -14.31 13.32 15.93
CA TYR A 100 -15.28 12.34 16.40
C TYR A 100 -15.61 12.50 17.89
N ARG A 101 -14.59 12.62 18.75
CA ARG A 101 -14.81 12.83 20.20
C ARG A 101 -15.52 14.13 20.54
N ARG A 102 -15.30 15.17 19.76
CA ARG A 102 -15.95 16.48 19.92
C ARG A 102 -17.34 16.56 19.27
N GLY A 103 -17.78 15.50 18.58
CA GLY A 103 -19.04 15.50 17.84
C GLY A 103 -19.08 16.46 16.65
N VAL A 104 -17.92 16.90 16.13
CA VAL A 104 -17.84 17.77 14.95
C VAL A 104 -18.28 17.02 13.68
N THR A 105 -18.03 15.71 13.64
CA THR A 105 -18.50 14.77 12.61
C THR A 105 -18.48 13.37 13.22
N THR A 106 -18.91 12.35 12.47
CA THR A 106 -18.88 10.94 12.90
C THR A 106 -18.10 10.09 11.91
N PRO A 107 -17.57 8.92 12.33
CA PRO A 107 -16.99 7.95 11.39
C PRO A 107 -17.96 7.59 10.26
N GLU A 108 -19.26 7.43 10.56
CA GLU A 108 -20.27 7.13 9.55
C GLU A 108 -20.41 8.24 8.51
N GLU A 109 -20.44 9.51 8.92
CA GLU A 109 -20.49 10.64 7.99
C GLU A 109 -19.24 10.70 7.11
N VAL A 110 -18.07 10.46 7.69
CA VAL A 110 -16.80 10.38 6.93
C VAL A 110 -16.82 9.22 5.93
N ALA A 111 -17.33 8.05 6.33
CA ALA A 111 -17.45 6.89 5.45
C ALA A 111 -18.40 7.14 4.25
N ARG A 112 -19.54 7.83 4.47
CA ARG A 112 -20.43 8.22 3.36
C ARG A 112 -19.72 9.13 2.36
N ARG A 113 -19.07 10.19 2.85
CA ARG A 113 -18.30 11.13 2.01
C ARG A 113 -17.15 10.43 1.28
N LEU A 114 -16.51 9.45 1.91
CA LEU A 114 -15.46 8.65 1.28
C LEU A 114 -16.02 7.78 0.14
N ASN A 115 -17.13 7.07 0.36
CA ASN A 115 -17.78 6.27 -0.68
C ASN A 115 -18.22 7.14 -1.87
N GLU A 116 -18.74 8.34 -1.60
CA GLU A 116 -19.06 9.33 -2.64
C GLU A 116 -17.82 9.80 -3.40
N ALA A 117 -16.73 10.12 -2.70
CA ALA A 117 -15.48 10.54 -3.30
C ALA A 117 -14.85 9.47 -4.19
N ILE A 118 -14.85 8.20 -3.74
CA ILE A 118 -14.38 7.06 -4.53
C ILE A 118 -15.20 6.98 -5.84
N ARG A 119 -16.53 6.96 -5.73
CA ARG A 119 -17.43 6.90 -6.89
C ARG A 119 -17.21 8.06 -7.87
N ALA A 120 -17.07 9.29 -7.36
CA ALA A 120 -16.84 10.46 -8.18
C ALA A 120 -15.48 10.38 -8.90
N SER A 121 -14.43 9.89 -8.22
CA SER A 121 -13.10 9.74 -8.79
C SER A 121 -12.99 8.59 -9.80
N ASP A 122 -13.80 7.55 -9.67
CA ASP A 122 -13.86 6.45 -10.64
C ASP A 122 -14.68 6.82 -11.88
N ALA A 123 -15.52 7.85 -11.79
CA ALA A 123 -16.28 8.39 -12.91
C ALA A 123 -15.51 9.45 -13.73
N SER A 124 -14.29 9.83 -13.33
CA SER A 124 -13.46 10.76 -14.12
C SER A 124 -12.85 10.11 -15.35
N ASP A 125 -12.35 10.93 -16.28
CA ASP A 125 -11.63 10.47 -17.48
C ASP A 125 -10.23 11.13 -17.55
N PRO A 126 -9.13 10.39 -17.31
CA PRO A 126 -9.10 8.98 -16.90
C PRO A 126 -9.61 8.79 -15.47
N PRO A 127 -10.10 7.58 -15.12
CA PRO A 127 -10.50 7.27 -13.74
C PRO A 127 -9.28 7.27 -12.83
N LEU A 128 -9.45 7.76 -11.59
CA LEU A 128 -8.37 7.71 -10.60
C LEU A 128 -8.02 6.26 -10.23
N ALA A 129 -9.05 5.39 -10.14
CA ALA A 129 -8.92 3.97 -9.79
C ALA A 129 -8.04 3.76 -8.54
N ALA A 130 -8.31 4.54 -7.48
CA ALA A 130 -7.54 4.47 -6.23
C ALA A 130 -7.73 3.11 -5.54
N PHE A 131 -8.93 2.54 -5.66
CA PHE A 131 -9.27 1.20 -5.20
C PHE A 131 -9.67 0.33 -6.40
N ILE A 132 -9.23 -0.93 -6.41
CA ILE A 132 -9.68 -1.91 -7.41
C ILE A 132 -10.96 -2.63 -6.97
N VAL A 133 -11.18 -2.73 -5.66
CA VAL A 133 -12.43 -3.26 -5.09
C VAL A 133 -12.68 -2.67 -3.71
N THR A 134 -13.94 -2.29 -3.45
CA THR A 134 -14.45 -1.85 -2.16
C THR A 134 -15.83 -2.50 -1.92
N ASN A 135 -16.31 -2.46 -0.68
CA ASN A 135 -17.69 -2.81 -0.35
C ASN A 135 -18.29 -1.64 0.46
N PRO A 136 -18.99 -0.69 -0.21
CA PRO A 136 -19.50 0.51 0.43
C PRO A 136 -20.38 0.25 1.67
N GLU A 137 -21.16 -0.83 1.66
CA GLU A 137 -22.01 -1.21 2.79
C GLU A 137 -21.20 -1.74 3.97
N ASP A 138 -20.15 -2.53 3.72
CA ASP A 138 -19.23 -2.97 4.77
C ASP A 138 -18.45 -1.79 5.36
N VAL A 139 -17.97 -0.86 4.53
CA VAL A 139 -17.34 0.39 5.00
C VAL A 139 -18.28 1.17 5.92
N LEU A 140 -19.56 1.30 5.55
CA LEU A 140 -20.56 1.97 6.38
C LEU A 140 -20.87 1.21 7.66
N ALA A 141 -20.95 -0.13 7.61
CA ALA A 141 -21.21 -0.95 8.79
C ALA A 141 -20.07 -0.85 9.81
N GLN A 142 -18.82 -0.94 9.36
CA GLN A 142 -17.64 -0.71 10.19
C GLN A 142 -17.67 0.68 10.85
N ALA A 143 -17.97 1.71 10.06
CA ALA A 143 -18.02 3.08 10.52
C ALA A 143 -19.18 3.34 11.51
N ARG A 144 -20.36 2.76 11.30
CA ARG A 144 -21.48 2.81 12.26
C ARG A 144 -21.11 2.19 13.60
N ALA A 145 -20.44 1.04 13.59
CA ALA A 145 -19.96 0.41 14.82
C ALA A 145 -18.96 1.31 15.57
N ALA A 146 -18.04 1.97 14.84
CA ALA A 146 -17.13 2.95 15.42
C ALA A 146 -17.86 4.18 15.99
N THR A 147 -18.85 4.72 15.27
CA THR A 147 -19.70 5.83 15.74
C THR A 147 -20.35 5.48 17.09
N GLY A 148 -20.94 4.28 17.21
CA GLY A 148 -21.57 3.82 18.45
C GLY A 148 -20.59 3.71 19.62
N ARG A 149 -19.43 3.08 19.39
CA ARG A 149 -18.36 2.97 20.41
C ARG A 149 -17.88 4.34 20.88
N ILE A 150 -17.61 5.25 19.95
CA ILE A 150 -17.10 6.59 20.27
C ILE A 150 -18.14 7.40 21.05
N ALA A 151 -19.41 7.35 20.64
CA ALA A 151 -20.49 8.03 21.35
C ALA A 151 -20.69 7.52 22.79
N ALA A 152 -20.43 6.23 23.02
CA ALA A 152 -20.45 5.62 24.34
C ALA A 152 -19.17 5.86 25.18
N GLY A 153 -18.16 6.57 24.65
CA GLY A 153 -16.87 6.77 25.32
C GLY A 153 -16.00 5.50 25.34
N GLN A 154 -16.28 4.53 24.47
CA GLN A 154 -15.65 3.20 24.41
C GLN A 154 -14.81 3.03 23.14
N ALA A 155 -14.18 4.09 22.65
CA ALA A 155 -13.31 4.03 21.47
C ALA A 155 -12.14 3.04 21.70
N LEU A 156 -11.87 2.18 20.71
CA LEU A 156 -10.84 1.13 20.82
C LEU A 156 -9.41 1.69 20.79
N SER A 157 -9.18 2.75 20.02
CA SER A 157 -7.89 3.42 19.92
C SER A 157 -8.03 4.80 19.24
N ILE A 158 -6.91 5.49 19.02
CA ILE A 158 -6.86 6.70 18.18
C ILE A 158 -7.24 6.43 16.71
N LEU A 159 -7.21 5.17 16.27
CA LEU A 159 -7.61 4.75 14.92
C LEU A 159 -9.09 4.36 14.82
N ASP A 160 -9.85 4.35 15.92
CA ASP A 160 -11.25 3.93 15.86
C ASP A 160 -12.07 4.88 14.97
N GLY A 161 -12.65 4.33 13.90
CA GLY A 161 -13.37 5.07 12.87
C GLY A 161 -12.50 5.72 11.78
N VAL A 162 -11.17 5.63 11.85
CA VAL A 162 -10.27 6.22 10.84
C VAL A 162 -10.22 5.33 9.59
N PRO A 163 -10.48 5.87 8.37
CA PRO A 163 -10.39 5.10 7.13
C PRO A 163 -8.96 4.68 6.77
N VAL A 164 -8.78 3.42 6.35
CA VAL A 164 -7.48 2.87 5.92
C VAL A 164 -7.66 2.03 4.65
N ALA A 165 -6.79 2.28 3.66
CA ALA A 165 -6.70 1.50 2.44
C ALA A 165 -5.69 0.35 2.60
N VAL A 166 -5.94 -0.79 1.95
CA VAL A 166 -5.04 -1.96 1.99
C VAL A 166 -4.53 -2.24 0.59
N LYS A 167 -3.22 -2.24 0.37
CA LYS A 167 -2.63 -2.56 -0.94
C LYS A 167 -3.00 -3.99 -1.36
N ASP A 168 -3.26 -4.21 -2.65
CA ASP A 168 -3.80 -5.49 -3.17
C ASP A 168 -2.85 -6.71 -3.12
N GLU A 169 -1.65 -6.56 -2.56
CA GLU A 169 -0.75 -7.66 -2.23
C GLU A 169 -0.92 -8.18 -0.78
N ILE A 170 -1.84 -7.59 -0.01
CA ILE A 170 -2.09 -7.92 1.40
C ILE A 170 -3.49 -8.50 1.57
N ASP A 171 -3.58 -9.65 2.25
CA ASP A 171 -4.86 -10.33 2.51
C ASP A 171 -5.80 -9.47 3.37
N GLN A 172 -7.02 -9.28 2.85
CA GLN A 172 -8.11 -8.56 3.48
C GLN A 172 -9.43 -9.23 3.10
N THR A 173 -10.11 -9.81 4.08
CA THR A 173 -11.45 -10.34 3.92
C THR A 173 -12.48 -9.23 3.70
N PRO A 174 -13.53 -9.46 2.88
CA PRO A 174 -13.82 -10.69 2.13
C PRO A 174 -13.25 -10.69 0.70
N PHE A 175 -12.25 -9.86 0.41
CA PHE A 175 -11.75 -9.68 -0.95
C PHE A 175 -10.66 -10.70 -1.30
N PRO A 176 -10.50 -11.02 -2.59
CA PRO A 176 -9.29 -11.67 -3.05
C PRO A 176 -8.05 -10.77 -2.89
N THR A 177 -6.88 -11.37 -3.06
CA THR A 177 -5.58 -10.69 -3.17
C THR A 177 -5.04 -10.96 -4.56
N THR A 178 -5.14 -9.98 -5.46
CA THR A 178 -4.83 -10.18 -6.89
C THR A 178 -3.43 -9.69 -7.27
N VAL A 179 -2.75 -8.99 -6.36
CA VAL A 179 -1.42 -8.40 -6.57
C VAL A 179 -1.40 -7.49 -7.80
N GLY A 180 -2.50 -6.78 -8.06
CA GLY A 180 -2.70 -5.94 -9.24
C GLY A 180 -2.88 -6.69 -10.57
N THR A 181 -3.01 -8.03 -10.54
CA THR A 181 -3.23 -8.86 -11.74
C THR A 181 -4.72 -9.17 -11.94
N VAL A 182 -5.07 -9.65 -13.13
CA VAL A 182 -6.43 -10.16 -13.41
C VAL A 182 -6.56 -11.69 -13.29
N PHE A 183 -5.46 -12.40 -12.99
CA PHE A 183 -5.40 -13.87 -13.03
C PHE A 183 -5.02 -14.53 -11.69
N LEU A 184 -4.35 -13.81 -10.78
CA LEU A 184 -4.13 -14.25 -9.40
C LEU A 184 -5.35 -13.90 -8.53
N GLY A 185 -5.46 -14.52 -7.35
CA GLY A 185 -6.50 -14.16 -6.38
C GLY A 185 -7.91 -14.46 -6.85
N ARG A 186 -8.18 -15.68 -7.34
CA ARG A 186 -9.53 -16.03 -7.84
C ARG A 186 -10.56 -16.29 -6.73
N GLN A 187 -10.07 -16.47 -5.50
CA GLN A 187 -10.89 -16.74 -4.33
C GLN A 187 -10.65 -15.65 -3.27
N PRO A 188 -11.67 -15.27 -2.50
CA PRO A 188 -11.51 -14.47 -1.30
C PRO A 188 -10.38 -14.98 -0.39
N ALA A 189 -9.66 -14.06 0.25
CA ALA A 189 -8.75 -14.43 1.32
C ALA A 189 -9.51 -15.18 2.43
N ALA A 190 -8.92 -16.25 2.98
CA ALA A 190 -9.56 -17.04 4.03
C ALA A 190 -9.58 -16.31 5.38
N GLN A 191 -8.61 -15.43 5.62
CA GLN A 191 -8.48 -14.61 6.82
C GLN A 191 -7.71 -13.33 6.49
N ASP A 192 -7.82 -12.33 7.36
CA ASP A 192 -7.03 -11.11 7.24
C ASP A 192 -5.54 -11.39 7.47
N ALA A 193 -4.67 -10.68 6.73
CA ALA A 193 -3.27 -10.60 7.07
C ALA A 193 -3.09 -9.98 8.47
N THR A 194 -2.01 -10.35 9.18
CA THR A 194 -1.73 -9.86 10.54
C THR A 194 -1.84 -8.33 10.67
N VAL A 195 -1.39 -7.58 9.66
CA VAL A 195 -1.47 -6.12 9.66
C VAL A 195 -2.91 -5.60 9.56
N VAL A 196 -3.75 -6.23 8.74
CA VAL A 196 -5.18 -5.87 8.58
C VAL A 196 -5.95 -6.26 9.85
N ALA A 197 -5.70 -7.44 10.40
CA ALA A 197 -6.31 -7.88 11.65
C ALA A 197 -6.02 -6.91 12.81
N ARG A 198 -4.77 -6.41 12.91
CA ARG A 198 -4.39 -5.39 13.91
C ARG A 198 -5.08 -4.05 13.69
N LEU A 199 -5.25 -3.62 12.43
CA LEU A 199 -5.99 -2.39 12.10
C LEU A 199 -7.47 -2.52 12.49
N ARG A 200 -8.11 -3.65 12.18
CA ARG A 200 -9.50 -3.91 12.61
C ARG A 200 -9.63 -3.95 14.13
N ALA A 201 -8.70 -4.61 14.82
CA ALA A 201 -8.67 -4.64 16.29
C ALA A 201 -8.50 -3.25 16.92
N ALA A 202 -7.83 -2.33 16.22
CA ALA A 202 -7.71 -0.92 16.62
C ALA A 202 -8.96 -0.08 16.31
N GLY A 203 -9.97 -0.64 15.63
CA GLY A 203 -11.21 0.03 15.23
C GLY A 203 -11.14 0.80 13.92
N ALA A 204 -10.05 0.66 13.15
CA ALA A 204 -9.94 1.31 11.85
C ALA A 204 -11.01 0.81 10.87
N VAL A 205 -11.49 1.71 10.01
CA VAL A 205 -12.42 1.38 8.93
C VAL A 205 -11.59 0.95 7.72
N VAL A 206 -11.52 -0.36 7.47
CA VAL A 206 -10.76 -0.94 6.37
C VAL A 206 -11.59 -0.86 5.09
N VAL A 207 -11.20 0.03 4.18
CA VAL A 207 -12.03 0.50 3.06
C VAL A 207 -12.12 -0.52 1.92
N GLY A 208 -11.00 -1.14 1.57
CA GLY A 208 -10.90 -2.01 0.40
C GLY A 208 -9.47 -2.12 -0.13
N LYS A 209 -9.36 -2.81 -1.28
CA LYS A 209 -8.10 -3.11 -1.94
C LYS A 209 -7.67 -1.93 -2.81
N ALA A 210 -6.58 -1.27 -2.44
CA ALA A 210 -5.98 -0.19 -3.20
C ALA A 210 -5.27 -0.71 -4.45
N ASN A 211 -5.27 0.10 -5.50
CA ASN A 211 -4.58 -0.19 -6.74
C ASN A 211 -3.05 -0.19 -6.56
N MET A 212 -2.35 -0.88 -7.45
CA MET A 212 -0.90 -1.01 -7.45
C MET A 212 -0.36 -1.32 -8.85
N HIS A 213 0.93 -1.10 -9.06
CA HIS A 213 1.61 -1.71 -10.21
C HIS A 213 1.52 -3.23 -10.08
N GLU A 214 1.16 -3.89 -11.18
CA GLU A 214 1.01 -5.34 -11.26
C GLU A 214 2.26 -6.03 -10.72
N ILE A 215 2.10 -6.97 -9.78
CA ILE A 215 3.16 -7.74 -9.11
C ILE A 215 4.29 -6.93 -8.45
N GLY A 216 4.12 -5.62 -8.28
CA GLY A 216 5.12 -4.75 -7.63
C GLY A 216 6.37 -4.50 -8.48
N VAL A 217 6.29 -4.68 -9.80
CA VAL A 217 7.38 -4.40 -10.76
C VAL A 217 7.24 -3.05 -11.47
#